data_AF-T0YWU6-F1
#
_entry.id   AF-T0YWU6-F1
#
_cell.length_a   1.000
_cell.length_b   1.000
_cell.length_c   1.000
_cell.angle_alpha   90.00
_cell.angle_beta   90.00
_cell.angle_gamma   90.00
#
_symmetry.space_group_name_H-M   'P 1'
#
loop_
_entity.id
_entity.type
_entity.pdbx_description
1 polymer ?
#
loop_
_entity_poly.entity_id
_entity_poly.type
_entity_poly.pdbx_seq_one_letter_code
_entity_poly.pdbx_strand_id
1 'polypeptide(L)'
;MEVKKKSVNMEFTGERFVPEVHGDIELEHLHRYLLACKAVAGKTVLDIASGEGYGSAILARTAHEVIGVDISKEAISHAQAKYKAKNIKFRVGSCLAIPLKDTSVDVVVSF
;
A
#
# COMPACT_ATOMS: atom_id res chain seq x y z
N MET A 1 -18.67 -26.81 19.92
CA MET A 1 -17.66 -26.95 18.85
C MET A 1 -17.34 -25.56 18.35
N GLU A 2 -16.17 -25.05 18.71
CA GLU A 2 -15.79 -23.66 18.48
C GLU A 2 -15.01 -23.56 17.16
N VAL A 3 -15.51 -22.75 16.23
CA VAL A 3 -14.89 -22.54 14.93
C VAL A 3 -13.67 -21.65 15.11
N LYS A 4 -12.46 -22.22 15.00
CA LYS A 4 -11.21 -21.46 14.97
C LYS A 4 -11.16 -20.60 13.71
N LYS A 5 -11.28 -19.29 13.90
CA LYS A 5 -11.05 -18.27 12.86
C LYS A 5 -9.55 -18.27 12.54
N LYS A 6 -9.16 -18.73 11.35
CA LYS A 6 -7.78 -18.80 10.90
C LYS A 6 -7.29 -17.37 10.63
N SER A 7 -6.49 -16.81 11.53
CA SER A 7 -5.76 -15.55 11.31
C SER A 7 -4.77 -15.78 10.18
N VAL A 8 -4.92 -15.03 9.08
CA VAL A 8 -3.96 -15.02 7.97
C VAL A 8 -2.85 -14.05 8.37
N ASN A 9 -1.92 -14.50 9.21
CA ASN A 9 -0.70 -13.75 9.49
C ASN A 9 0.33 -14.14 8.42
N MET A 10 0.79 -13.15 7.64
CA MET A 10 1.93 -13.34 6.73
C MET A 10 3.23 -13.49 7.52
N GLU A 11 4.15 -14.31 7.03
CA GLU A 11 5.45 -14.52 7.65
C GLU A 11 6.37 -13.29 7.43
N PHE A 12 6.96 -12.77 8.50
CA PHE A 12 7.87 -11.63 8.45
C PHE A 12 9.26 -12.08 8.00
N THR A 13 9.62 -11.80 6.75
CA THR A 13 10.93 -12.18 6.17
C THR A 13 12.00 -11.10 6.31
N GLY A 14 11.68 -9.93 6.87
CA GLY A 14 12.58 -8.77 6.94
C GLY A 14 12.66 -7.93 5.66
N GLU A 15 12.19 -8.44 4.52
CA GLU A 15 12.16 -7.69 3.25
C GLU A 15 10.96 -6.74 3.13
N ARG A 16 9.95 -6.90 3.99
CA ARG A 16 8.69 -6.13 3.96
C ARG A 16 8.33 -5.70 5.37
N PHE A 17 7.90 -4.44 5.49
CA PHE A 17 7.32 -3.96 6.74
C PHE A 17 5.90 -4.53 6.92
N VAL A 18 5.64 -5.04 8.13
CA VAL A 18 4.34 -5.56 8.55
C VAL A 18 3.87 -4.70 9.72
N PRO A 19 2.65 -4.12 9.69
CA PRO A 19 2.17 -3.19 10.73
C PRO A 19 2.08 -3.76 12.15
N GLU A 20 2.23 -5.08 12.32
CA GLU A 20 2.28 -5.74 13.63
C GLU A 20 3.67 -5.70 14.29
N VAL A 21 4.69 -5.16 13.60
CA VAL A 21 6.04 -4.96 14.15
C VAL A 21 6.18 -3.52 14.65
N HIS A 22 6.27 -3.35 15.97
CA HIS A 22 6.37 -2.04 16.62
C HIS A 22 7.83 -1.62 16.86
N GLY A 23 8.19 -0.38 16.52
CA GLY A 23 9.55 0.18 16.73
C GLY A 23 9.90 1.37 15.80
N ASP A 24 11.18 1.75 15.74
CA ASP A 24 11.65 2.91 14.95
C ASP A 24 11.32 2.80 13.45
N ILE A 25 11.40 1.59 12.89
CA ILE A 25 11.08 1.30 11.49
C ILE A 25 9.60 1.63 11.18
N GLU A 26 8.68 1.30 12.10
CA GLU A 26 7.26 1.67 11.95
C GLU A 26 7.08 3.19 11.91
N LEU A 27 7.78 3.91 12.80
CA LEU A 27 7.70 5.36 12.87
C LEU A 27 8.24 6.02 11.59
N GLU A 28 9.38 5.58 11.08
CA GLU A 28 9.95 6.08 9.83
C GLU A 28 8.99 5.86 8.65
N HIS A 29 8.40 4.67 8.59
CA HIS A 29 7.43 4.29 7.57
C HIS A 29 6.15 5.15 7.63
N LEU A 30 5.57 5.34 8.81
CA LEU A 30 4.39 6.19 8.97
C LEU A 30 4.71 7.65 8.65
N HIS A 31 5.86 8.14 9.11
CA HIS A 31 6.22 9.55 8.97
C HIS A 31 6.38 9.97 7.50
N ARG A 32 7.06 9.17 6.68
CA ARG A 32 7.22 9.46 5.24
C ARG A 32 5.89 9.46 4.48
N TYR A 33 4.99 8.52 4.77
CA TYR A 33 3.66 8.51 4.15
C TYR A 33 2.79 9.70 4.61
N LEU A 34 2.83 10.06 5.89
CA LEU A 34 2.12 11.24 6.41
C LEU A 34 2.66 12.55 5.82
N LEU A 35 3.97 12.64 5.58
CA LEU A 35 4.56 13.77 4.88
C LEU A 35 4.08 13.82 3.42
N ALA A 36 4.08 12.68 2.74
CA ALA A 36 3.63 12.57 1.35
C ALA A 36 2.14 12.95 1.17
N CYS A 37 1.28 12.75 2.17
CA CYS A 37 -0.12 13.21 2.14
C CYS A 37 -0.29 14.68 1.75
N LYS A 38 0.67 15.55 2.10
CA LYS A 38 0.65 16.97 1.73
C LYS A 38 0.85 17.20 0.23
N ALA A 39 1.63 16.34 -0.42
CA ALA A 39 1.96 16.45 -1.84
C ALA A 39 0.90 15.81 -2.76
N VAL A 40 0.11 14.87 -2.22
CA VAL A 40 -0.86 14.08 -2.99
C VAL A 40 -2.31 14.53 -2.85
N ALA A 41 -2.59 15.58 -2.07
CA ALA A 41 -3.95 16.04 -1.81
C ALA A 41 -4.72 16.34 -3.12
N GLY A 42 -5.87 15.68 -3.31
CA GLY A 42 -6.72 15.82 -4.50
C GLY A 42 -6.17 15.21 -5.79
N LYS A 43 -5.07 14.45 -5.74
CA LYS A 43 -4.38 13.89 -6.93
C LYS A 43 -4.61 12.39 -7.11
N THR A 44 -4.39 11.91 -8.32
CA THR A 44 -4.32 10.49 -8.67
C THR A 44 -2.89 9.99 -8.46
N VAL A 45 -2.71 9.03 -7.58
CA VAL A 45 -1.39 8.60 -7.07
C VAL A 45 -1.10 7.16 -7.47
N LEU A 46 0.11 6.91 -7.95
CA LEU A 46 0.71 5.58 -7.96
C LEU A 46 1.59 5.40 -6.72
N ASP A 47 1.28 4.43 -5.88
CA ASP A 47 2.16 3.93 -4.80
C ASP A 47 2.85 2.66 -5.33
N ILE A 48 4.09 2.78 -5.80
CA ILE A 48 4.83 1.68 -6.44
C ILE A 48 5.71 0.96 -5.42
N ALA A 49 5.68 -0.38 -5.46
CA ALA A 49 6.13 -1.24 -4.37
C ALA A 49 5.32 -1.03 -3.08
N SER A 50 3.98 -0.99 -3.20
CA SER A 50 3.06 -0.64 -2.11
C SER A 50 3.01 -1.63 -0.95
N GLY A 51 3.65 -2.81 -1.08
CA GLY A 51 3.66 -3.85 -0.07
C GLY A 51 2.24 -4.29 0.32
N GLU A 52 2.00 -4.39 1.63
CA GLU A 52 0.70 -4.82 2.17
C GLU A 52 -0.37 -3.73 2.19
N GLY A 53 -0.04 -2.48 1.82
CA GLY A 53 -1.00 -1.44 1.49
C GLY A 53 -1.29 -0.38 2.56
N TYR A 54 -0.71 -0.42 3.77
CA TYR A 54 -0.94 0.62 4.80
C TYR A 54 -0.59 2.03 4.29
N GLY A 55 0.51 2.17 3.54
CA GLY A 55 0.95 3.43 2.97
C GLY A 55 -0.06 4.01 1.98
N SER A 56 -0.51 3.18 1.03
CA SER A 56 -1.60 3.50 0.12
C SER A 56 -2.87 3.95 0.86
N ALA A 57 -3.19 3.29 1.98
CA ALA A 57 -4.34 3.66 2.82
C ALA A 57 -4.18 5.00 3.54
N ILE A 58 -2.96 5.37 3.94
CA ILE A 58 -2.64 6.68 4.50
C ILE A 58 -2.77 7.76 3.41
N LEU A 59 -2.17 7.54 2.24
CA LEU A 59 -2.23 8.49 1.11
C LEU A 59 -3.67 8.77 0.66
N ALA A 60 -4.51 7.72 0.65
CA ALA A 60 -5.92 7.81 0.24
C ALA A 60 -6.78 8.71 1.14
N ARG A 61 -6.29 9.11 2.31
CA ARG A 61 -6.98 10.07 3.18
C ARG A 61 -7.07 11.46 2.57
N THR A 62 -6.11 11.83 1.71
CA THR A 62 -6.06 13.17 1.08
C THR A 62 -6.08 13.09 -0.45
N ALA A 63 -5.62 11.99 -1.04
CA ALA A 63 -5.62 11.79 -2.49
C ALA A 63 -7.03 11.62 -3.09
N HIS A 64 -7.17 11.98 -4.37
CA HIS A 64 -8.39 11.69 -5.13
C HIS A 64 -8.53 10.17 -5.38
N GLU A 65 -7.46 9.52 -5.81
CA GLU A 65 -7.39 8.06 -6.00
C GLU A 65 -5.95 7.59 -5.73
N VAL A 66 -5.81 6.40 -5.13
CA VAL A 66 -4.51 5.73 -4.95
C VAL A 66 -4.53 4.38 -5.62
N ILE A 67 -3.53 4.12 -6.44
CA ILE A 67 -3.29 2.84 -7.08
C ILE A 67 -2.01 2.25 -6.48
N GLY A 68 -2.16 1.24 -5.62
CA GLY A 68 -1.04 0.48 -5.07
C GLY A 68 -0.61 -0.62 -6.05
N VAL A 69 0.67 -0.67 -6.39
CA VAL A 69 1.25 -1.72 -7.24
C VAL A 69 2.39 -2.39 -6.51
N ASP A 70 2.35 -3.71 -6.44
CA ASP A 70 3.43 -4.52 -5.87
C ASP A 70 3.63 -5.81 -6.68
N ILE A 71 4.86 -6.31 -6.72
CA ILE A 71 5.19 -7.56 -7.43
C ILE A 71 4.63 -8.78 -6.71
N SER A 72 4.44 -8.69 -5.39
CA SER A 72 3.94 -9.77 -4.55
C SER A 72 2.42 -9.92 -4.67
N LYS A 73 1.98 -10.99 -5.33
CA LYS A 73 0.56 -11.37 -5.39
C LYS A 73 -0.05 -11.57 -4.01
N GLU A 74 0.72 -12.09 -3.07
CA GLU A 74 0.29 -12.31 -1.69
C GLU A 74 0.03 -10.97 -0.98
N ALA A 75 0.96 -10.02 -1.08
CA ALA A 75 0.83 -8.70 -0.46
C ALA A 75 -0.38 -7.94 -1.02
N ILE A 76 -0.59 -7.99 -2.34
CA ILE A 76 -1.76 -7.39 -2.99
C ILE A 76 -3.06 -8.06 -2.55
N SER A 77 -3.07 -9.39 -2.42
CA SER A 77 -4.26 -10.12 -1.95
C SER A 77 -4.61 -9.73 -0.52
N HIS A 78 -3.61 -9.60 0.35
CA HIS A 78 -3.76 -9.08 1.71
C HIS A 78 -4.27 -7.62 1.71
N ALA A 79 -3.63 -6.74 0.93
CA ALA A 79 -4.00 -5.32 0.82
C ALA A 79 -5.46 -5.14 0.39
N GLN A 80 -5.88 -5.87 -0.65
CA GLN A 80 -7.26 -5.88 -1.14
C GLN A 80 -8.23 -6.38 -0.09
N ALA A 81 -7.84 -7.35 0.75
CA ALA A 81 -8.68 -7.87 1.82
C ALA A 81 -8.79 -6.90 3.02
N LYS A 82 -7.70 -6.22 3.37
CA LYS A 82 -7.61 -5.34 4.56
C LYS A 82 -8.12 -3.93 4.30
N TYR A 83 -7.75 -3.32 3.18
CA TYR A 83 -8.03 -1.91 2.89
C TYR A 83 -9.17 -1.77 1.88
N LYS A 84 -10.34 -1.31 2.35
CA LYS A 84 -11.61 -1.26 1.59
C LYS A 84 -12.08 0.15 1.23
N ALA A 85 -11.22 1.15 1.34
CA ALA A 85 -11.60 2.52 0.99
C ALA A 85 -11.95 2.62 -0.51
N LYS A 86 -12.97 3.41 -0.85
CA LYS A 86 -13.54 3.48 -2.21
C LYS A 86 -12.56 4.03 -3.26
N ASN A 87 -11.58 4.81 -2.82
CA ASN A 87 -10.60 5.48 -3.66
C ASN A 87 -9.23 4.77 -3.65
N ILE A 88 -9.18 3.48 -3.31
CA ILE A 88 -7.96 2.68 -3.36
C ILE A 88 -8.14 1.49 -4.27
N LYS A 89 -7.16 1.23 -5.14
CA LYS A 89 -7.09 0.03 -5.98
C LYS A 89 -5.71 -0.59 -5.85
N PHE A 90 -5.65 -1.91 -5.69
CA PHE A 90 -4.38 -2.64 -5.63
C PHE A 90 -4.24 -3.57 -6.83
N ARG A 91 -3.04 -3.61 -7.44
CA ARG A 91 -2.72 -4.45 -8.60
C ARG A 91 -1.39 -5.15 -8.42
N VAL A 92 -1.30 -6.38 -8.89
CA VAL A 92 -0.02 -7.07 -9.02
C VAL A 92 0.71 -6.51 -10.25
N GLY A 93 1.97 -6.12 -10.10
CA GLY A 93 2.78 -5.58 -11.20
C GLY A 93 4.23 -5.31 -10.83
N SER A 94 5.11 -5.31 -11.83
CA SER A 94 6.52 -4.95 -11.67
C SER A 94 6.73 -3.47 -11.92
N CYS A 95 7.65 -2.81 -11.20
CA CYS A 95 8.07 -1.44 -11.50
C CYS A 95 8.78 -1.32 -12.86
N LEU A 96 9.29 -2.43 -13.41
CA LEU A 96 9.87 -2.47 -14.76
C LEU A 96 8.82 -2.49 -15.87
N ALA A 97 7.56 -2.80 -15.53
CA ALA A 97 6.44 -2.89 -16.46
C ALA A 97 5.15 -2.52 -15.72
N ILE A 98 5.04 -1.24 -15.35
CA ILE A 98 3.94 -0.73 -14.52
C ILE A 98 2.60 -0.96 -15.25
N PRO A 99 1.61 -1.62 -14.62
CA PRO A 99 0.34 -1.98 -15.28
C PRO A 99 -0.65 -0.80 -15.29
N LEU A 100 -0.19 0.34 -15.82
CA LEU A 100 -0.95 1.59 -15.98
C LEU A 100 -0.72 2.16 -17.37
N LYS A 101 -1.64 3.04 -17.78
CA LYS A 101 -1.49 3.78 -19.04
C LYS A 101 -0.49 4.91 -18.83
N ASP A 102 0.20 5.28 -19.90
CA ASP A 102 1.05 6.47 -19.87
C ASP A 102 0.24 7.70 -19.47
N THR A 103 0.87 8.63 -18.75
CA THR A 103 0.27 9.91 -18.33
C THR A 103 -1.02 9.79 -17.50
N SER A 104 -1.26 8.65 -16.83
CA SER A 104 -2.52 8.39 -16.12
C SER A 104 -2.51 8.74 -14.63
N VAL A 105 -1.41 9.24 -14.09
CA VAL A 105 -1.27 9.60 -12.67
C VAL A 105 -0.57 10.95 -12.54
N ASP A 106 -0.88 11.68 -11.48
CA ASP A 106 -0.29 13.00 -11.22
C ASP A 106 0.99 12.90 -10.38
N VAL A 107 1.09 11.89 -9.52
CA VAL A 107 2.22 11.70 -8.59
C VAL A 107 2.55 10.21 -8.46
N VAL A 108 3.84 9.91 -8.37
CA VAL A 108 4.35 8.59 -7.98
C VAL A 108 5.00 8.71 -6.59
N VAL A 109 4.63 7.81 -5.69
CA VAL A 109 5.26 7.61 -4.37
C VAL A 109 5.99 6.28 -4.39
N SER A 110 7.24 6.27 -3.93
CA SER A 110 8.10 5.08 -3.84
C SER A 110 9.07 5.25 -2.68
N PHE A 111 9.20 4.21 -1.85
CA PHE A 111 9.83 4.26 -0.53
C PHE A 111 10.55 2.96 -0.18
#